data_AF-Q939D9-F1
#
_entry.id   AF-Q939D9-F1
#
_cell.length_a   1.000
_cell.length_b   1.000
_cell.length_c   1.000
_cell.angle_alpha   90.00
_cell.angle_beta   90.00
_cell.angle_gamma   90.00
#
_symmetry.space_group_name_H-M   'P 1'
#
loop_
_entity.id
_entity.type
_entity.pdbx_description
1 polymer ?
#
loop_
_entity_poly.entity_id
_entity_poly.type
_entity_poly.pdbx_seq_one_letter_code
_entity_poly.pdbx_strand_id
1 'polypeptide(L)' 'MSYSVTPVGFMRSCFKEKFAIPRQPLLAPAARGVLELVPPFDRAVAVEGLE' A
#
# COMPACT_ATOMS: atom_id res chain seq x y z
N MET A 1 -25.31 -0.21 -12.48
CA MET A 1 -24.86 -0.97 -11.29
C MET A 1 -23.78 -0.15 -10.60
N SER A 2 -23.93 0.15 -9.31
CA SER A 2 -22.90 0.81 -8.51
C SER A 2 -22.16 -0.23 -7.69
N TYR A 3 -20.84 -0.12 -7.63
CA TYR A 3 -19.99 -0.94 -6.79
C TYR A 3 -19.40 -0.05 -5.70
N SER A 4 -19.51 -0.47 -4.44
CA SER A 4 -18.78 0.15 -3.34
C SER A 4 -17.53 -0.67 -3.05
N VAL A 5 -16.47 0.01 -2.64
CA VAL A 5 -15.21 -0.61 -2.25
C VAL A 5 -14.85 -0.08 -0.88
N THR A 6 -14.41 -0.97 0.01
CA THR A 6 -13.95 -0.62 1.35
C THR A 6 -12.44 -0.79 1.41
N PRO A 7 -11.68 0.21 1.90
CA PRO A 7 -10.24 0.09 2.06
C PRO A 7 -9.88 -1.07 2.99
N VAL A 8 -8.93 -1.91 2.58
CA VAL A 8 -8.38 -3.01 3.39
C VAL A 8 -7.11 -2.62 4.15
N GLY A 9 -6.51 -1.50 3.77
CA GLY A 9 -5.27 -0.99 4.36
C GLY A 9 -4.80 0.31 3.71
N PHE A 10 -3.69 0.83 4.21
CA PHE A 10 -3.08 2.09 3.77
C PHE A 10 -1.58 1.91 3.50
N MET A 11 -1.09 2.55 2.45
CA MET A 11 0.33 2.51 2.10
C MET A 11 1.08 3.65 2.80
N ARG A 12 2.06 3.30 3.62
CA ARG A 12 3.09 4.24 4.10
C ARG A 12 4.25 4.23 3.13
N SER A 13 4.58 5.38 2.54
CA SER A 13 5.72 5.54 1.64
C SER A 13 6.61 6.69 2.10
N CYS A 14 7.79 6.83 1.50
CA CYS A 14 8.68 7.96 1.72
C CYS A 14 8.20 9.28 1.07
N PHE A 15 7.12 9.26 0.28
CA PHE A 15 6.61 10.44 -0.42
C PHE A 15 5.44 11.05 0.35
N LYS A 16 5.64 12.26 0.88
CA LYS A 16 4.59 13.00 1.60
C LYS A 16 3.60 13.72 0.68
N GLU A 17 4.04 14.01 -0.55
CA GLU A 17 3.29 14.79 -1.53
C GLU A 17 3.41 14.20 -2.93
N LYS A 18 2.39 14.41 -3.77
CA LYS A 18 2.32 13.84 -5.12
C LYS A 18 3.49 14.25 -6.02
N PHE A 19 4.00 15.47 -5.88
CA PHE A 19 5.08 16.00 -6.71
C PHE A 19 6.44 15.38 -6.39
N ALA A 20 6.62 14.78 -5.22
CA ALA A 20 7.85 14.10 -4.84
C ALA A 20 7.96 12.69 -5.46
N ILE A 21 6.86 12.16 -6.03
CA ILE A 21 6.80 10.80 -6.58
C ILE A 21 7.45 10.79 -7.98
N PRO A 22 8.43 9.91 -8.24
CA PRO A 22 9.02 9.77 -9.56
C PRO A 22 7.97 9.39 -10.62
N ARG A 23 8.09 9.99 -11.80
CA ARG A 23 7.19 9.67 -12.94
C ARG A 23 7.39 8.27 -13.49
N GLN A 24 8.59 7.71 -13.32
CA GLN A 24 8.91 6.33 -13.68
C GLN A 24 9.14 5.54 -12.39
N PRO A 25 8.38 4.44 -12.16
CA PRO A 25 8.67 3.50 -11.08
C PRO A 25 10.11 2.98 -11.17
N LEU A 26 10.65 2.52 -10.04
CA LEU A 26 11.98 1.89 -9.91
C LEU A 26 13.21 2.80 -10.11
N LEU A 27 13.04 4.08 -10.51
CA LEU A 27 14.16 5.03 -10.58
C LEU A 27 14.74 5.41 -9.20
N ALA A 28 13.94 5.28 -8.14
CA ALA A 28 14.36 5.52 -6.77
C ALA A 28 14.41 4.17 -6.04
N PRO A 29 15.49 3.37 -6.16
CA PRO A 29 15.59 2.05 -5.53
C PRO A 29 15.59 2.11 -3.99
N ALA A 30 15.92 3.28 -3.42
CA ALA A 30 15.81 3.53 -1.99
C ALA A 30 14.36 3.77 -1.52
N ALA A 31 13.41 4.04 -2.43
CA ALA A 31 12.02 4.24 -2.07
C ALA A 31 11.40 2.91 -1.64
N ARG A 32 11.01 2.83 -0.37
CA ARG A 32 10.31 1.69 0.22
C ARG A 32 8.92 2.10 0.67
N GLY A 33 8.00 1.14 0.67
CA GLY A 33 6.66 1.30 1.19
C GLY A 33 6.26 0.12 2.07
N VAL A 34 5.38 0.38 3.03
CA VAL A 34 4.76 -0.64 3.89
C VAL A 34 3.26 -0.52 3.72
N LEU A 35 2.59 -1.64 3.41
CA LEU A 35 1.14 -1.70 3.42
C LEU A 35 0.69 -2.09 4.83
N GLU A 36 -0.02 -1.18 5.50
CA GLU A 36 -0.63 -1.43 6.80
C GLU A 36 -2.08 -1.84 6.60
N LEU A 37 -2.38 -3.12 6.86
CA LEU A 37 -3.74 -3.62 6.86
C LEU A 37 -4.49 -3.09 8.09
N VAL A 38 -5.79 -2.84 7.93
CA VAL A 38 -6.65 -2.35 9.02
C VAL A 38 -7.65 -3.42 9.44
N PRO A 39 -8.14 -3.40 10.70
CA PRO A 39 -9.18 -4.32 11.13
C PRO A 39 -10.41 -4.28 10.20
N PRO A 40 -11.00 -5.44 9.87
CA PRO A 40 -10.66 -6.80 10.33
C PRO A 40 -9.67 -7.56 9.40
N PHE A 41 -9.03 -6.87 8.45
CA PHE A 41 -8.17 -7.46 7.43
C PHE A 41 -6.72 -7.68 7.89
N ASP A 42 -6.35 -7.19 9.07
CA ASP A 42 -5.02 -7.25 9.69
C ASP A 42 -4.68 -8.59 10.36
N ARG A 43 -5.46 -9.64 10.07
CA ARG A 43 -5.23 -10.98 10.62
C ARG A 43 -4.09 -11.67 9.88
N ALA A 44 -3.20 -12.36 10.60
CA ALA A 44 -2.06 -13.08 10.00
C ALA A 44 -2.47 -14.07 8.89
N VAL A 45 -3.64 -14.72 9.03
CA VAL A 45 -4.19 -15.64 8.02
C VAL A 45 -4.50 -14.96 6.67
N ALA A 46 -4.70 -13.63 6.65
CA ALA A 46 -5.00 -12.90 5.43
C ALA A 46 -3.76 -12.70 4.53
N VAL A 47 -2.56 -12.94 5.07
CA VAL A 47 -1.28 -12.79 4.37
C VAL A 47 -0.47 -14.08 4.30
N GLU A 48 -1.05 -15.19 4.75
CA GLU A 48 -0.42 -16.51 4.67
C GLU A 48 -0.16 -16.89 3.20
N GLY A 49 1.10 -17.22 2.85
CA GLY A 49 1.48 -17.61 1.49
C GLY A 49 1.76 -16.45 0.52
N LEU A 50 1.97 -15.23 1.03
CA LEU A 50 2.34 -14.06 0.20
C LEU A 50 3.85 -13.83 0.06
N GLU A 51 4.68 -14.62 0.76
CA GLU A 51 6.14 -14.59 0.64
C GLU A 51 6.70 -15.09 -0.70
#